data_AF-A0A496S0M8-F1
#
_entry.id   AF-A0A496S0M8-F1
#
_cell.length_a   1.000
_cell.length_b   1.000
_cell.length_c   1.000
_cell.angle_alpha   90.00
_cell.angle_beta   90.00
_cell.angle_gamma   90.00
#
_symmetry.space_group_name_H-M   'P 1'
#
loop_
_entity.id
_entity.type
_entity.pdbx_description
1 polymer ?
#
loop_
_entity_poly.entity_id
_entity_poly.type
_entity_poly.pdbx_seq_one_letter_code
_entity_poly.pdbx_strand_id
1 'polypeptide(L)'
;MPLESATVIAELEETYPLGGDPTAQGDNHLRLLKSVLQLQFPGELGGGFDIPIVATETELNHLVGVSDNIQDQFNALGVRMDDLEASLNAPPGTVLVFYQAVPPLGWTQITGHDDSMLRITDGVGGGAAGSDSGFSYSWAHNHTTPALSLTEAQLPSHYHHVARLATSPSNEPSASGYLQTGFPVSHQNAYALMGGTIAPDVYRSSSKGSGQAHAHGNTGNQGSTFTPKYVNTIIASKD
;
A
#
# COMPACT_ATOMS: atom_id res chain seq x y z
N MET A 1 -56.57 38.20 -59.10
CA MET A 1 -55.79 37.63 -57.97
C MET A 1 -54.34 37.54 -58.40
N PRO A 2 -53.35 37.96 -57.57
CA PRO A 2 -51.94 37.72 -57.87
C PRO A 2 -51.71 36.21 -58.02
N LEU A 3 -50.86 35.80 -58.96
CA LEU A 3 -50.45 34.41 -59.09
C LEU A 3 -49.41 34.13 -58.00
N GLU A 4 -49.70 33.18 -57.12
CA GLU A 4 -48.75 32.69 -56.12
C GLU A 4 -47.81 31.68 -56.78
N SER A 5 -46.51 31.78 -56.48
CA SER A 5 -45.47 30.90 -57.05
C SER A 5 -44.51 30.48 -55.94
N ALA A 6 -45.02 29.74 -54.96
CA ALA A 6 -44.24 29.17 -53.87
C ALA A 6 -43.66 27.79 -54.26
N THR A 7 -42.43 27.54 -53.87
CA THR A 7 -41.71 26.26 -53.97
C THR A 7 -41.47 25.61 -52.61
N VAL A 8 -41.60 26.40 -51.54
CA VAL A 8 -41.49 25.96 -50.14
C VAL A 8 -42.61 26.58 -49.29
N ILE A 9 -42.80 26.06 -48.07
CA ILE A 9 -43.88 26.52 -47.17
C ILE A 9 -43.64 27.97 -46.72
N ALA A 10 -42.37 28.38 -46.55
CA ALA A 10 -42.01 29.74 -46.17
C ALA A 10 -42.42 30.81 -47.20
N GLU A 11 -42.62 30.43 -48.46
CA GLU A 11 -43.01 31.34 -49.55
C GLU A 11 -44.54 31.48 -49.70
N LEU A 12 -45.33 30.74 -48.92
CA LEU A 12 -46.79 30.86 -48.93
C LEU A 12 -47.23 32.19 -48.31
N GLU A 13 -48.12 32.90 -48.98
CA GLU A 13 -48.68 34.13 -48.43
C GLU A 13 -50.04 33.89 -47.75
N GLU A 14 -50.05 33.96 -46.42
CA GLU A 14 -51.22 33.65 -45.57
C GLU A 14 -52.39 34.62 -45.78
N THR A 15 -52.13 35.81 -46.33
CA THR A 15 -53.16 36.81 -46.62
C THR A 15 -53.82 36.61 -47.99
N TYR A 16 -53.31 35.70 -48.83
CA TYR A 16 -53.81 35.45 -50.18
C TYR A 16 -54.69 34.17 -50.25
N PRO A 17 -55.79 34.18 -51.02
CA PRO A 17 -56.25 35.24 -51.94
C PRO A 17 -56.80 36.50 -51.25
N LEU A 18 -56.88 37.64 -51.94
CA LEU A 18 -57.51 38.85 -51.39
C LEU A 18 -59.03 38.73 -51.45
N GLY A 19 -59.73 39.06 -50.36
CA GLY A 19 -61.20 38.98 -50.32
C GLY A 19 -61.87 40.03 -51.22
N GLY A 20 -62.65 39.59 -52.20
CA GLY A 20 -63.36 40.50 -53.10
C GLY A 20 -64.37 39.88 -54.07
N ASP A 21 -64.51 38.55 -54.09
CA ASP A 21 -65.43 37.84 -54.97
C ASP A 21 -66.50 37.04 -54.18
N PRO A 22 -67.55 36.52 -54.85
CA PRO A 22 -68.61 35.73 -54.21
C PRO A 22 -68.15 34.41 -53.58
N THR A 23 -66.88 34.03 -53.73
CA THR A 23 -66.29 32.79 -53.21
C THR A 23 -65.43 32.99 -51.96
N ALA A 24 -65.61 34.11 -51.24
CA ALA A 24 -64.86 34.48 -50.04
C ALA A 24 -64.77 33.40 -48.93
N GLN A 25 -65.74 32.48 -48.80
CA GLN A 25 -65.61 31.34 -47.88
C GLN A 25 -64.50 30.36 -48.31
N GLY A 26 -64.33 30.13 -49.62
CA GLY A 26 -63.23 29.34 -50.17
C GLY A 26 -61.88 29.98 -49.92
N ASP A 27 -61.78 31.31 -50.07
CA ASP A 27 -60.55 32.05 -49.77
C ASP A 27 -60.15 31.94 -48.29
N ASN A 28 -61.13 31.99 -47.38
CA ASN A 28 -60.89 31.79 -45.95
C ASN A 28 -60.30 30.39 -45.68
N HIS A 29 -60.79 29.35 -46.36
CA HIS A 29 -60.24 28.00 -46.22
C HIS A 29 -58.80 27.92 -46.72
N LEU A 30 -58.47 28.57 -47.83
CA LEU A 30 -57.11 28.59 -48.37
C LEU A 30 -56.14 29.32 -47.44
N ARG A 31 -56.51 30.50 -46.92
CA ARG A 31 -55.71 31.23 -45.92
C ARG A 31 -55.50 30.41 -44.65
N LEU A 32 -56.55 29.74 -44.15
CA LEU A 32 -56.46 28.85 -42.99
C LEU A 32 -55.49 27.70 -43.22
N LEU A 33 -55.53 27.07 -44.41
CA LEU A 33 -54.61 25.99 -44.75
C LEU A 33 -53.16 26.47 -44.69
N LYS A 34 -52.87 27.63 -45.30
CA LYS A 34 -51.52 28.21 -45.31
C LYS A 34 -51.05 28.55 -43.91
N SER A 35 -51.88 29.22 -43.11
CA SER A 35 -51.53 29.57 -41.73
C SER A 35 -51.28 28.32 -40.89
N VAL A 36 -52.08 27.27 -41.06
CA VAL A 36 -51.87 26.00 -40.34
C VAL A 36 -50.59 25.31 -40.79
N LEU A 37 -50.26 25.31 -42.09
CA LEU A 37 -49.02 24.74 -42.59
C LEU A 37 -47.80 25.47 -42.04
N GLN A 38 -47.78 26.81 -42.09
CA GLN A 38 -46.70 27.61 -41.53
C GLN A 38 -46.60 27.43 -40.01
N LEU A 39 -47.73 27.30 -39.30
CA LEU A 39 -47.73 27.10 -37.85
C LEU A 39 -47.25 25.69 -37.43
N GLN A 40 -47.69 24.64 -38.13
CA GLN A 40 -47.33 23.26 -37.81
C GLN A 40 -45.92 22.90 -38.29
N PHE A 41 -45.43 23.60 -39.32
CA PHE A 41 -44.10 23.41 -39.90
C PHE A 41 -43.33 24.73 -39.94
N PRO A 42 -43.01 25.33 -38.77
CA PRO A 42 -42.54 26.72 -38.67
C PRO A 42 -41.16 26.98 -39.28
N GLY A 43 -40.35 25.95 -39.48
CA GLY A 43 -38.94 26.12 -39.83
C GLY A 43 -38.16 26.91 -38.79
N GLU A 44 -36.96 27.35 -39.15
CA GLU A 44 -36.07 28.08 -38.24
C GLU A 44 -36.60 29.49 -37.93
N LEU A 45 -37.25 30.15 -38.91
CA LEU A 45 -37.71 31.54 -38.80
C LEU A 45 -39.18 31.69 -38.39
N GLY A 46 -39.91 30.59 -38.17
CA GLY A 46 -41.31 30.62 -37.74
C GLY A 46 -42.35 30.84 -38.84
N GLY A 47 -41.92 31.04 -40.09
CA GLY A 47 -42.79 31.33 -41.24
C GLY A 47 -43.08 30.14 -42.15
N GLY A 48 -42.62 28.93 -41.80
CA GLY A 48 -42.64 27.78 -42.70
C GLY A 48 -41.26 27.17 -42.89
N PHE A 49 -41.19 25.94 -43.41
CA PHE A 49 -39.92 25.39 -43.89
C PHE A 49 -39.41 26.18 -45.10
N ASP A 50 -38.20 26.73 -44.95
CA ASP A 50 -37.47 27.46 -45.98
C ASP A 50 -36.72 26.51 -46.95
N ILE A 51 -36.62 25.24 -46.57
CA ILE A 51 -35.98 24.17 -47.34
C ILE A 51 -36.91 22.95 -47.33
N PRO A 52 -37.14 22.27 -48.48
CA PRO A 52 -37.92 21.04 -48.50
C PRO A 52 -37.29 19.93 -47.65
N ILE A 53 -38.12 19.13 -46.99
CA ILE A 53 -37.67 17.87 -46.38
C ILE A 53 -37.32 16.91 -47.53
N VAL A 54 -36.03 16.68 -47.73
CA VAL A 54 -35.50 15.74 -48.73
C VAL A 54 -35.25 14.33 -48.17
N ALA A 55 -35.49 14.13 -46.87
CA ALA A 55 -35.36 12.83 -46.24
C ALA A 55 -36.35 11.83 -46.84
N THR A 56 -35.85 10.65 -47.18
CA THR A 56 -36.67 9.51 -47.63
C THR A 56 -37.46 8.91 -46.48
N GLU A 57 -38.54 8.20 -46.80
CA GLU A 57 -39.28 7.41 -45.81
C GLU A 57 -38.37 6.43 -45.07
N THR A 58 -37.38 5.85 -45.75
CA THR A 58 -36.37 4.98 -45.13
C THR A 58 -35.57 5.69 -44.05
N GLU A 59 -35.09 6.91 -44.32
CA GLU A 59 -34.32 7.70 -43.35
C GLU A 59 -35.18 8.12 -42.15
N LEU A 60 -36.43 8.55 -42.39
CA LEU A 60 -37.36 8.89 -41.31
C LEU A 60 -37.73 7.65 -40.47
N ASN A 61 -37.86 6.48 -41.09
CA ASN A 61 -38.13 5.22 -40.41
C ASN A 61 -36.98 4.77 -39.49
N HIS A 62 -35.77 5.32 -39.61
CA HIS A 62 -34.71 5.09 -38.62
C HIS A 62 -35.01 5.71 -37.25
N LEU A 63 -35.94 6.67 -37.18
CA LEU A 63 -36.36 7.31 -35.93
C LEU A 63 -37.48 6.53 -35.21
N VAL A 64 -37.91 5.39 -35.74
CA VAL A 64 -38.95 4.57 -35.12
C VAL A 64 -38.51 4.11 -33.74
N GLY A 65 -39.34 4.40 -32.73
CA GLY A 65 -39.09 4.06 -31.33
C GLY A 65 -38.32 5.12 -30.54
N VAL A 66 -37.89 6.22 -31.17
CA VAL A 66 -37.35 7.39 -30.47
C VAL A 66 -38.51 8.12 -29.78
N SER A 67 -38.54 8.07 -28.44
CA SER A 67 -39.59 8.70 -27.62
C SER A 67 -39.20 10.09 -27.08
N ASP A 68 -37.90 10.37 -27.02
CA ASP A 68 -37.33 11.61 -26.46
C ASP A 68 -36.59 12.39 -27.54
N ASN A 69 -36.20 13.63 -27.23
CA ASN A 69 -35.40 14.44 -28.14
C ASN A 69 -34.05 13.75 -28.44
N ILE A 70 -33.71 13.60 -29.72
CA ILE A 70 -32.49 12.92 -30.18
C ILE A 70 -31.23 13.60 -29.63
N GLN A 71 -31.21 14.93 -29.54
CA GLN A 71 -30.08 15.68 -29.00
C GLN A 71 -29.88 15.37 -27.51
N ASP A 72 -30.97 15.26 -26.75
CA ASP A 72 -30.88 14.89 -25.32
C ASP A 72 -30.33 13.49 -25.14
N GLN A 73 -30.74 12.54 -25.99
CA GLN A 73 -30.21 11.18 -25.99
C GLN A 73 -28.70 11.14 -26.31
N PHE A 74 -28.25 11.90 -27.31
CA PHE A 74 -26.82 11.99 -27.65
C PHE A 74 -26.01 12.69 -26.56
N ASN A 75 -26.55 13.75 -25.94
CA ASN A 75 -25.90 14.41 -24.82
C ASN A 75 -25.73 13.45 -23.63
N ALA A 76 -26.76 12.67 -23.31
CA ALA A 76 -26.68 11.65 -22.26
C ALA A 76 -25.65 10.55 -22.57
N LEU A 77 -25.52 10.16 -23.84
CA LEU A 77 -24.48 9.22 -24.26
C LEU A 77 -23.07 9.84 -24.15
N GLY A 78 -22.91 11.12 -24.50
CA GLY A 78 -21.66 11.86 -24.34
C GLY A 78 -21.19 11.87 -22.89
N VAL A 79 -22.08 12.17 -21.94
CA VAL A 79 -21.77 12.13 -20.51
C VAL A 79 -21.29 10.74 -20.07
N ARG A 80 -21.98 9.68 -20.51
CA ARG A 80 -21.57 8.30 -20.19
C ARG A 80 -20.21 7.92 -20.79
N MET A 81 -19.85 8.51 -21.92
CA MET A 81 -18.56 8.30 -22.56
C MET A 81 -17.45 9.02 -21.78
N ASP A 82 -17.67 10.26 -21.37
CA ASP A 82 -16.75 11.02 -20.52
C ASP A 82 -16.47 10.28 -19.21
N ASP A 83 -17.50 9.70 -18.58
CA ASP A 83 -17.38 8.87 -17.37
C ASP A 83 -16.53 7.61 -17.61
N LEU A 84 -16.69 6.96 -18.77
CA LEU A 84 -15.95 5.76 -19.13
C LEU A 84 -14.48 6.08 -19.40
N GLU A 85 -14.20 7.17 -20.11
CA GLU A 85 -12.84 7.65 -20.40
C GLU A 85 -12.10 8.07 -19.13
N ALA A 86 -12.81 8.60 -18.13
CA ALA A 86 -12.25 8.92 -16.83
C ALA A 86 -11.99 7.66 -15.96
N SER A 87 -12.49 6.49 -16.34
CA SER A 87 -12.37 5.27 -15.55
C SER A 87 -11.12 4.47 -15.86
N LEU A 88 -10.45 3.95 -14.82
CA LEU A 88 -9.43 2.93 -14.97
C LEU A 88 -10.11 1.56 -15.12
N ASN A 89 -10.10 1.00 -16.33
CA ASN A 89 -10.75 -0.28 -16.63
C ASN A 89 -9.91 -1.46 -16.11
N ALA A 90 -10.48 -2.22 -15.18
CA ALA A 90 -9.91 -3.44 -14.61
C ALA A 90 -11.05 -4.39 -14.21
N PRO A 91 -10.82 -5.73 -14.15
CA PRO A 91 -11.81 -6.65 -13.59
C PRO A 91 -12.18 -6.31 -12.14
N PRO A 92 -13.45 -6.48 -11.73
CA PRO A 92 -13.86 -6.34 -10.33
C PRO A 92 -12.99 -7.18 -9.40
N GLY A 93 -12.61 -6.62 -8.25
CA GLY A 93 -11.69 -7.27 -7.30
C GLY A 93 -10.19 -7.11 -7.63
N THR A 94 -9.82 -6.44 -8.73
CA THR A 94 -8.41 -6.07 -8.99
C THR A 94 -7.92 -5.10 -7.92
N VAL A 95 -6.71 -5.31 -7.40
CA VAL A 95 -6.11 -4.45 -6.36
C VAL A 95 -4.90 -3.69 -6.91
N LEU A 96 -4.85 -2.38 -6.69
CA LEU A 96 -3.75 -1.50 -7.11
C LEU A 96 -3.33 -0.52 -6.01
N VAL A 97 -2.11 0.03 -6.15
CA VAL A 97 -1.56 1.10 -5.32
C VAL A 97 -1.78 2.45 -6.03
N PHE A 98 -2.29 3.43 -5.29
CA PHE A 98 -2.57 4.77 -5.80
C PHE A 98 -1.85 5.85 -4.98
N TYR A 99 -1.17 6.77 -5.65
CA TYR A 99 -0.54 7.93 -5.02
C TYR A 99 -1.53 9.10 -4.89
N GLN A 100 -2.51 8.95 -4.01
CA GLN A 100 -3.55 9.94 -3.71
C GLN A 100 -4.26 9.55 -2.42
N ALA A 101 -4.97 10.50 -1.80
CA ALA A 101 -5.65 10.26 -0.51
C ALA A 101 -7.03 9.57 -0.65
N VAL A 102 -7.65 9.66 -1.82
CA VAL A 102 -9.01 9.14 -2.07
C VAL A 102 -8.96 8.17 -3.25
N PRO A 103 -9.59 6.98 -3.19
CA PRO A 103 -9.66 6.07 -4.33
C PRO A 103 -10.26 6.73 -5.58
N PRO A 104 -9.84 6.34 -6.79
CA PRO A 104 -10.53 6.75 -8.00
C PRO A 104 -12.00 6.30 -8.01
N LEU A 105 -12.83 6.92 -8.84
CA LEU A 105 -14.22 6.50 -9.01
C LEU A 105 -14.32 5.02 -9.43
N GLY A 106 -15.21 4.27 -8.77
CA GLY A 106 -15.36 2.84 -8.99
C GLY A 106 -14.24 2.00 -8.37
N TRP A 107 -13.56 2.53 -7.35
CA TRP A 107 -12.60 1.80 -6.52
C TRP A 107 -12.89 2.07 -5.03
N THR A 108 -12.73 1.04 -4.20
CA THR A 108 -12.90 1.11 -2.76
C THR A 108 -11.56 0.94 -2.05
N GLN A 109 -11.22 1.85 -1.13
CA GLN A 109 -9.98 1.77 -0.36
C GLN A 109 -9.93 0.50 0.49
N ILE A 110 -8.82 -0.21 0.44
CA ILE A 110 -8.50 -1.30 1.36
C ILE A 110 -7.75 -0.70 2.55
N THR A 111 -8.31 -0.90 3.75
CA THR A 111 -7.72 -0.46 5.02
C THR A 111 -7.05 -1.64 5.75
N GLY A 112 -6.29 -1.38 6.80
CA GLY A 112 -5.55 -2.41 7.55
C GLY A 112 -4.14 -2.69 7.05
N HIS A 113 -3.63 -1.88 6.11
CA HIS A 113 -2.24 -1.91 5.63
C HIS A 113 -1.48 -0.63 5.99
N ASP A 114 -1.84 0.01 7.10
CA ASP A 114 -1.10 1.18 7.55
C ASP A 114 0.36 0.82 7.82
N ASP A 115 1.24 1.79 7.56
CA ASP A 115 2.65 1.73 7.96
C ASP A 115 3.40 0.46 7.48
N SER A 116 3.00 -0.02 6.29
CA SER A 116 3.49 -1.25 5.67
C SER A 116 4.42 -0.96 4.49
N MET A 117 5.41 -1.84 4.25
CA MET A 117 6.29 -1.76 3.08
C MET A 117 5.79 -2.64 1.92
N LEU A 118 6.04 -2.22 0.68
CA LEU A 118 5.79 -3.02 -0.51
C LEU A 118 6.95 -4.01 -0.75
N ARG A 119 6.63 -5.30 -0.89
CA ARG A 119 7.59 -6.34 -1.27
C ARG A 119 7.18 -6.97 -2.59
N ILE A 120 8.08 -6.95 -3.57
CA ILE A 120 7.91 -7.70 -4.83
C ILE A 120 8.39 -9.13 -4.60
N THR A 121 7.61 -10.11 -5.08
CA THR A 121 7.95 -11.53 -4.96
C THR A 121 7.60 -12.26 -6.25
N ASP A 122 8.37 -13.29 -6.60
CA ASP A 122 8.11 -14.17 -7.73
C ASP A 122 7.25 -15.41 -7.33
N GLY A 123 6.84 -15.49 -6.06
CA GLY A 123 6.00 -16.55 -5.50
C GLY A 123 4.54 -16.13 -5.28
N VAL A 124 3.84 -16.80 -4.36
CA VAL A 124 2.46 -16.43 -3.97
C VAL A 124 2.48 -15.04 -3.31
N GLY A 125 1.82 -14.07 -3.96
CA GLY A 125 1.67 -12.69 -3.49
C GLY A 125 0.37 -12.42 -2.73
N GLY A 126 0.09 -11.13 -2.49
CA GLY A 126 -1.18 -10.65 -1.92
C GLY A 126 -1.35 -10.79 -0.39
N GLY A 127 -0.45 -11.51 0.29
CA GLY A 127 -0.45 -11.63 1.76
C GLY A 127 0.43 -10.61 2.47
N ALA A 128 0.16 -10.36 3.75
CA ALA A 128 0.99 -9.56 4.65
C ALA A 128 1.80 -10.47 5.61
N ALA A 129 3.02 -10.06 5.95
CA ALA A 129 3.89 -10.75 6.91
C ALA A 129 4.88 -9.75 7.53
N GLY A 130 5.50 -10.14 8.65
CA GLY A 130 6.37 -9.28 9.45
C GLY A 130 5.60 -8.51 10.53
N SER A 131 6.32 -8.05 11.55
CA SER A 131 5.76 -7.29 12.69
C SER A 131 6.29 -5.85 12.77
N ASP A 132 7.38 -5.57 12.08
CA ASP A 132 8.11 -4.32 12.23
C ASP A 132 7.77 -3.41 11.06
N SER A 133 7.38 -2.17 11.37
CA SER A 133 7.21 -1.10 10.39
C SER A 133 8.55 -0.49 10.03
N GLY A 134 8.68 -0.03 8.77
CA GLY A 134 9.76 0.77 8.19
C GLY A 134 9.79 2.26 8.55
N PHE A 135 8.70 2.80 9.14
CA PHE A 135 8.56 4.25 9.37
C PHE A 135 8.26 4.63 10.83
N SER A 136 7.40 3.88 11.52
CA SER A 136 7.06 4.18 12.92
C SER A 136 7.94 3.47 13.95
N TYR A 137 8.58 2.36 13.56
CA TYR A 137 9.36 1.57 14.50
C TYR A 137 10.73 2.20 14.76
N SER A 138 11.31 1.96 15.93
CA SER A 138 12.67 2.37 16.23
C SER A 138 13.63 1.23 15.89
N TRP A 139 14.54 1.45 14.94
CA TRP A 139 15.66 0.53 14.67
C TRP A 139 16.77 0.59 15.74
N ALA A 140 16.58 1.39 16.80
CA ALA A 140 17.47 1.33 17.94
C ALA A 140 17.42 -0.08 18.53
N HIS A 141 18.52 -0.79 18.40
CA HIS A 141 18.74 -2.07 19.06
C HIS A 141 19.89 -1.88 20.03
N ASN A 142 19.76 -2.51 21.20
CA ASN A 142 20.76 -2.45 22.25
C ASN A 142 21.46 -3.81 22.32
N HIS A 143 22.79 -3.79 22.28
CA HIS A 143 23.59 -4.95 22.63
C HIS A 143 23.84 -4.95 24.14
N THR A 144 23.11 -5.79 24.86
CA THR A 144 23.37 -6.05 26.27
C THR A 144 24.08 -7.38 26.44
N THR A 145 25.17 -7.39 27.20
CA THR A 145 25.75 -8.62 27.73
C THR A 145 25.32 -8.75 29.20
N PRO A 146 24.48 -9.73 29.55
CA PRO A 146 24.10 -9.96 30.93
C PRO A 146 25.33 -10.23 31.81
N ALA A 147 25.24 -9.89 33.10
CA ALA A 147 26.28 -10.23 34.05
C ALA A 147 26.49 -11.75 34.08
N LEU A 148 27.74 -12.19 34.00
CA LEU A 148 28.10 -13.60 34.07
C LEU A 148 29.04 -13.84 35.24
N SER A 149 28.60 -14.67 36.19
CA SER A 149 29.50 -15.34 37.13
C SER A 149 29.92 -16.67 36.53
N LEU A 150 31.22 -16.93 36.47
CA LEU A 150 31.72 -18.20 35.97
C LEU A 150 31.31 -19.33 36.91
N THR A 151 30.55 -20.27 36.38
CA THR A 151 30.24 -21.53 37.06
C THR A 151 31.37 -22.53 36.86
N GLU A 152 31.46 -23.55 37.72
CA GLU A 152 32.44 -24.63 37.56
C GLU A 152 32.32 -25.35 36.21
N ALA A 153 31.12 -25.39 35.62
CA ALA A 153 30.90 -25.97 34.29
C ALA A 153 31.50 -25.14 33.14
N GLN A 154 31.80 -23.85 33.36
CA GLN A 154 32.37 -22.93 32.37
C GLN A 154 33.90 -22.82 32.47
N LEU A 155 34.52 -23.47 33.45
CA LEU A 155 35.96 -23.52 33.62
C LEU A 155 36.49 -24.88 33.13
N PRO A 156 37.50 -24.92 32.24
CA PRO A 156 38.20 -26.16 31.95
C PRO A 156 38.71 -26.81 33.24
N SER A 157 38.62 -28.13 33.34
CA SER A 157 39.10 -28.88 34.50
C SER A 157 40.57 -28.56 34.78
N HIS A 158 40.84 -27.92 35.90
CA HIS A 158 42.18 -27.64 36.39
C HIS A 158 42.22 -27.88 37.90
N TYR A 159 43.40 -28.24 38.40
CA TYR A 159 43.63 -28.45 39.82
C TYR A 159 45.02 -27.92 40.18
N HIS A 160 45.15 -27.45 41.41
CA HIS A 160 46.44 -27.11 42.01
C HIS A 160 46.83 -28.22 42.99
N HIS A 161 48.13 -28.49 43.10
CA HIS A 161 48.68 -29.33 44.15
C HIS A 161 48.98 -28.47 45.37
N VAL A 162 48.44 -28.86 46.53
CA VAL A 162 48.79 -28.26 47.83
C VAL A 162 49.40 -29.33 48.73
N ALA A 163 50.43 -28.94 49.49
CA ALA A 163 51.13 -29.82 50.42
C ALA A 163 50.78 -29.41 51.87
N ARG A 164 50.48 -30.39 52.73
CA ARG A 164 50.23 -30.18 54.16
C ARG A 164 51.10 -31.09 55.02
N LEU A 165 51.56 -30.60 56.16
CA LEU A 165 52.30 -31.40 57.15
C LEU A 165 51.33 -32.23 58.01
N ALA A 166 51.56 -33.55 58.10
CA ALA A 166 50.57 -34.55 58.54
C ALA A 166 50.14 -34.52 60.02
N THR A 167 50.71 -33.68 60.89
CA THR A 167 50.57 -33.84 62.36
C THR A 167 49.54 -32.94 63.05
N SER A 168 48.58 -32.32 62.37
CA SER A 168 47.50 -31.63 63.09
C SER A 168 46.16 -31.63 62.34
N PRO A 169 45.05 -32.06 62.99
CA PRO A 169 43.73 -32.17 62.36
C PRO A 169 43.01 -30.83 62.14
N SER A 170 43.62 -29.68 62.45
CA SER A 170 42.91 -28.38 62.47
C SER A 170 43.65 -27.17 61.89
N ASN A 171 44.87 -27.31 61.34
CA ASN A 171 45.64 -26.14 60.92
C ASN A 171 45.83 -26.07 59.40
N GLU A 172 45.49 -24.91 58.88
CA GLU A 172 45.75 -24.40 57.53
C GLU A 172 47.22 -24.59 57.11
N PRO A 173 47.53 -24.61 55.80
CA PRO A 173 48.89 -24.76 55.28
C PRO A 173 49.87 -23.80 55.98
N SER A 174 50.89 -24.35 56.64
CA SER A 174 51.95 -23.55 57.27
C SER A 174 53.09 -23.27 56.30
N ALA A 175 53.76 -22.12 56.43
CA ALA A 175 54.88 -21.71 55.58
C ALA A 175 56.10 -22.65 55.57
N SER A 176 56.10 -23.73 56.36
CA SER A 176 57.21 -24.67 56.51
C SER A 176 57.20 -25.85 55.54
N GLY A 177 56.08 -26.15 54.87
CA GLY A 177 56.00 -27.17 53.83
C GLY A 177 55.81 -26.51 52.47
N TYR A 178 56.73 -26.73 51.52
CA TYR A 178 56.67 -26.12 50.20
C TYR A 178 57.09 -27.09 49.09
N LEU A 179 56.56 -26.87 47.89
CA LEU A 179 57.01 -27.55 46.67
C LEU A 179 58.21 -26.78 46.12
N GLN A 180 59.38 -27.41 46.05
CA GLN A 180 60.58 -26.81 45.46
C GLN A 180 60.75 -27.28 44.02
N THR A 181 60.91 -26.34 43.08
CA THR A 181 61.33 -26.63 41.71
C THR A 181 62.85 -26.82 41.64
N GLY A 182 63.32 -27.63 40.69
CA GLY A 182 64.76 -27.76 40.42
C GLY A 182 65.52 -28.70 41.36
N PHE A 183 64.83 -29.67 41.98
CA PHE A 183 65.50 -30.78 42.65
C PHE A 183 66.33 -31.58 41.63
N PRO A 184 67.52 -32.10 41.96
CA PRO A 184 68.44 -32.72 40.99
C PRO A 184 67.99 -34.12 40.59
N VAL A 185 66.84 -34.20 39.94
CA VAL A 185 66.39 -35.33 39.14
C VAL A 185 66.16 -34.79 37.73
N SER A 186 66.49 -35.59 36.72
CA SER A 186 66.87 -35.20 35.34
C SER A 186 65.79 -34.54 34.46
N HIS A 187 64.77 -33.88 34.99
CA HIS A 187 63.69 -33.28 34.20
C HIS A 187 63.26 -31.89 34.71
N GLN A 188 63.04 -30.96 33.78
CA GLN A 188 62.77 -29.53 34.04
C GLN A 188 61.47 -29.24 34.80
N ASN A 189 60.58 -30.22 34.94
CA ASN A 189 59.29 -30.09 35.63
C ASN A 189 59.19 -30.94 36.92
N ALA A 190 60.33 -31.37 37.47
CA ALA A 190 60.34 -32.15 38.70
C ALA A 190 60.15 -31.24 39.94
N TYR A 191 59.12 -31.54 40.72
CA TYR A 191 58.87 -30.94 42.03
C TYR A 191 59.17 -31.96 43.12
N ALA A 192 59.94 -31.57 44.12
CA ALA A 192 60.13 -32.38 45.32
C ALA A 192 59.33 -31.75 46.47
N LEU A 193 58.62 -32.58 47.21
CA LEU A 193 58.02 -32.19 48.49
C LEU A 193 59.15 -32.07 49.50
N MET A 194 59.42 -30.85 49.95
CA MET A 194 60.53 -30.54 50.85
C MET A 194 59.96 -30.12 52.21
N GLY A 195 60.59 -30.60 53.28
CA GLY A 195 60.35 -30.13 54.64
C GLY A 195 60.20 -31.25 55.67
N GLY A 196 60.97 -31.13 56.76
CA GLY A 196 60.73 -31.79 58.05
C GLY A 196 60.91 -33.31 58.13
N THR A 197 60.99 -33.84 59.34
CA THR A 197 61.22 -35.25 59.68
C THR A 197 59.99 -36.17 59.47
N ILE A 198 58.95 -35.70 58.78
CA ILE A 198 57.62 -36.36 58.73
C ILE A 198 57.06 -36.31 57.29
N ALA A 199 56.43 -37.41 56.85
CA ALA A 199 55.83 -37.53 55.52
C ALA A 199 54.65 -36.55 55.31
N PRO A 200 54.61 -35.77 54.22
CA PRO A 200 53.49 -34.89 53.90
C PRO A 200 52.39 -35.59 53.09
N ASP A 201 51.15 -35.06 53.18
CA ASP A 201 50.03 -35.44 52.31
C ASP A 201 49.86 -34.43 51.17
N VAL A 202 49.57 -34.92 49.95
CA VAL A 202 49.26 -34.09 48.76
C VAL A 202 47.77 -34.14 48.47
N TYR A 203 47.14 -32.97 48.40
CA TYR A 203 45.74 -32.83 48.01
C TYR A 203 45.60 -32.04 46.70
N ARG A 204 44.51 -32.26 45.98
CA ARG A 204 44.08 -31.40 44.86
C ARG A 204 43.19 -30.30 45.42
N SER A 205 43.39 -29.06 44.97
CA SER A 205 42.39 -28.02 45.18
C SER A 205 41.06 -28.45 44.53
N SER A 206 39.94 -28.14 45.17
CA SER A 206 38.63 -28.27 44.52
C SER A 206 38.48 -27.19 43.45
N SER A 207 37.73 -27.47 42.39
CA SER A 207 37.25 -26.40 41.50
C SER A 207 36.47 -25.37 42.32
N LYS A 208 36.73 -24.09 42.10
CA LYS A 208 35.93 -22.98 42.65
C LYS A 208 35.68 -21.99 41.53
N GLY A 209 34.40 -21.69 41.26
CA GLY A 209 34.01 -20.58 40.40
C GLY A 209 34.34 -19.21 41.03
N SER A 210 34.08 -18.12 40.31
CA SER A 210 34.22 -16.77 40.88
C SER A 210 32.98 -16.38 41.68
N GLY A 211 33.17 -15.77 42.85
CA GLY A 211 32.07 -15.32 43.72
C GLY A 211 31.45 -13.97 43.33
N GLN A 212 32.05 -13.26 42.37
CA GLN A 212 31.62 -11.94 41.92
C GLN A 212 31.41 -11.95 40.40
N ALA A 213 30.24 -11.49 39.97
CA ALA A 213 29.95 -11.23 38.57
C ALA A 213 30.61 -9.92 38.17
N HIS A 214 31.06 -9.82 36.92
CA HIS A 214 31.25 -8.53 36.28
C HIS A 214 30.36 -8.44 35.05
N ALA A 215 29.94 -7.22 34.70
CA ALA A 215 29.07 -6.95 33.58
C ALA A 215 29.69 -5.86 32.71
N HIS A 216 29.54 -5.99 31.39
CA HIS A 216 30.03 -4.99 30.43
C HIS A 216 28.95 -3.98 30.04
N GLY A 217 27.77 -4.03 30.70
CA GLY A 217 26.68 -3.09 30.48
C GLY A 217 26.16 -3.12 29.03
N ASN A 218 25.73 -1.96 28.54
CA ASN A 218 25.44 -1.75 27.12
C ASN A 218 26.78 -1.67 26.35
N THR A 219 27.05 -2.65 25.50
CA THR A 219 28.30 -2.76 24.73
C THR A 219 28.19 -2.18 23.33
N GLY A 220 27.06 -1.54 23.00
CA GLY A 220 26.79 -0.92 21.71
C GLY A 220 25.39 -0.32 21.68
N ASN A 221 25.33 1.01 21.72
CA ASN A 221 24.11 1.77 21.52
C ASN A 221 24.21 2.56 20.21
N GLN A 222 23.76 1.94 19.12
CA GLN A 222 23.62 2.66 17.87
C GLN A 222 22.16 3.10 17.77
N GLY A 223 21.90 4.36 18.12
CA GLY A 223 20.67 5.01 17.73
C GLY A 223 20.63 5.04 16.21
N SER A 224 19.88 4.12 15.60
CA SER A 224 19.68 4.12 14.16
C SER A 224 18.90 5.39 13.80
N THR A 225 19.55 6.33 13.13
CA THR A 225 18.90 7.52 12.55
C THR A 225 18.29 7.21 11.19
N PHE A 226 18.01 5.93 10.90
CA PHE A 226 17.39 5.55 9.64
C PHE A 226 15.92 5.97 9.66
N THR A 227 15.65 7.13 9.07
CA THR A 227 14.32 7.67 8.84
C THR A 227 14.12 7.79 7.33
N PRO A 228 13.68 6.71 6.65
CA PRO A 228 13.51 6.76 5.21
C PRO A 228 12.46 7.81 4.84
N LYS A 229 12.77 8.65 3.84
CA LYS A 229 11.78 9.56 3.26
C LYS A 229 10.73 8.72 2.53
N TYR A 230 9.46 8.98 2.79
CA TYR A 230 8.37 8.22 2.19
C TYR A 230 7.33 9.12 1.51
N VAL A 231 6.47 8.47 0.75
CA VAL A 231 5.33 9.06 0.05
C VAL A 231 4.11 8.25 0.44
N ASN A 232 3.06 8.93 0.90
CA ASN A 232 1.82 8.25 1.30
C ASN A 232 1.05 7.80 0.07
N THR A 233 0.69 6.53 0.04
CA THR A 233 -0.16 5.91 -0.99
C THR A 233 -1.30 5.16 -0.31
N ILE A 234 -2.35 4.88 -1.08
CA ILE A 234 -3.44 4.00 -0.66
C ILE A 234 -3.46 2.75 -1.52
N ILE A 235 -4.05 1.68 -1.00
CA ILE A 235 -4.39 0.48 -1.75
C ILE A 235 -5.90 0.49 -1.94
N ALA A 236 -6.38 0.17 -3.14
CA ALA A 236 -7.82 0.07 -3.41
C ALA A 236 -8.14 -1.14 -4.29
N SER A 237 -9.33 -1.69 -4.10
CA SER A 237 -9.93 -2.72 -4.96
C SER A 237 -10.88 -2.08 -5.96
N LYS A 238 -10.90 -2.58 -7.19
CA LYS A 238 -11.95 -2.25 -8.16
C LYS A 238 -13.28 -2.80 -7.65
N ASP A 239 -14.31 -1.95 -7.67
CA ASP A 239 -15.69 -2.29 -7.28
C ASP A 239 -16.31 -3.37 -8.18
#